data_AF-A0A954PAZ5-F1
#
_entry.id   AF-A0A954PAZ5-F1
#
_cell.length_a   1.000
_cell.length_b   1.000
_cell.length_c   1.000
_cell.angle_alpha   90.00
_cell.angle_beta   90.00
_cell.angle_gamma   90.00
#
_symmetry.space_group_name_H-M   'P 1'
#
loop_
_entity.id
_entity.type
_entity.pdbx_description
1 polymer ?
#
loop_
_entity_poly.entity_id
_entity_poly.type
_entity_poly.pdbx_seq_one_letter_code
_entity_poly.pdbx_strand_id
1 'polypeptide(L)'
;MPESDEVFYFQCPKCSKRLRAGSSIIGKRVKCPGCQEAVRVPGVVEPVANADDQWLSLDAPAISDVAARKKAAEAVRDTKQAERQKSRTKSPSSRASRDNVPHSTASRDSKAENRHAKNDDAVVAGAPDINVAKSSDEEPALVAEGTHQARRSIFDDDLPALAELEPTSRPSRSDEQVLAAHVANSDPMDLDSLIPDMPGASAPPVTPLYVEDDSSADPEYRITCKTCGTYQYVKLSTKGMKIKCPDCHSEFRVPGPPPGWSPSKKKKARSLDSEPDVALAPPEELQHQQTVEAQRLRAQKLLERAASDVSEEEIDRLYDGDFDTAGFVQRTFGFARDPIMLSQIFGYGVVFAIIFAMVQFAILSANTEYGMATLLMTMIGGPLITMLFAMPMLSGGLALIESVANRQTRVSEWPGFNLFDNIGDIIAISVALVAAILPGFFLGAWIGSGFMAGGRIQITAMMITAFALFPIFLLSMLDNGSIFQPISQSIMRSLTEAKEAWGGYFLKTMIAFFMTAIAWYLLLGKSPILSGLAGFLLPLLVFFTCQQIGALADGISDHLSFEFVDKSDEKQDEVAAG
;
A
#
# COMPACT_ATOMS: atom_id res chain seq x y z
N MET A 1 -19.74 14.94 -40.89
CA MET A 1 -18.94 15.40 -39.74
C MET A 1 -18.23 14.17 -39.20
N PRO A 2 -16.88 14.16 -39.12
CA PRO A 2 -16.16 13.00 -38.60
C PRO A 2 -16.52 12.78 -37.13
N GLU A 3 -16.86 11.53 -36.81
CA GLU A 3 -17.15 11.01 -35.48
C GLU A 3 -15.94 11.25 -34.58
N SER A 4 -16.14 11.84 -33.40
CA SER A 4 -15.04 12.17 -32.49
C SER A 4 -14.46 10.90 -31.89
N ASP A 5 -13.21 10.59 -32.22
CA ASP A 5 -12.48 9.44 -31.66
C ASP A 5 -12.53 9.45 -30.13
N GLU A 6 -13.08 8.39 -29.55
CA GLU A 6 -13.11 8.16 -28.11
C GLU A 6 -11.67 8.00 -27.58
N VAL A 7 -11.34 8.70 -26.51
CA VAL A 7 -9.96 8.78 -26.00
C VAL A 7 -9.84 8.14 -24.63
N PHE A 8 -8.94 7.16 -24.50
CA PHE A 8 -8.70 6.39 -23.29
C PHE A 8 -7.37 6.78 -22.63
N TYR A 9 -7.30 6.64 -21.31
CA TYR A 9 -6.11 6.92 -20.51
C TYR A 9 -5.58 5.64 -19.86
N PHE A 10 -4.26 5.42 -19.91
CA PHE A 10 -3.62 4.27 -19.26
C PHE A 10 -2.23 4.64 -18.74
N GLN A 11 -1.65 3.86 -17.83
CA GLN A 11 -0.32 4.12 -17.27
C GLN A 11 0.75 3.26 -17.94
N CYS A 12 1.93 3.84 -18.22
CA CYS A 12 3.08 3.09 -18.70
C CYS A 12 3.59 2.13 -17.60
N PRO A 13 3.73 0.81 -17.86
CA PRO A 13 4.16 -0.15 -16.85
C PRO A 13 5.64 -0.02 -16.44
N LYS A 14 6.43 0.79 -17.15
CA LYS A 14 7.85 1.01 -16.86
C LYS A 14 8.12 2.27 -16.05
N CYS A 15 7.43 3.37 -16.36
CA CYS A 15 7.69 4.68 -15.75
C CYS A 15 6.45 5.32 -15.10
N SER A 16 5.34 4.59 -14.99
CA SER A 16 4.06 5.01 -14.39
C SER A 16 3.43 6.30 -14.94
N LYS A 17 4.00 6.90 -16.00
CA LYS A 17 3.46 8.09 -16.66
C LYS A 17 2.11 7.78 -17.31
N ARG A 18 1.09 8.60 -17.04
CA ARG A 18 -0.23 8.54 -17.68
C ARG A 18 -0.11 8.92 -19.15
N LEU A 19 -0.62 8.07 -20.04
CA LEU A 19 -0.64 8.23 -21.49
C LEU A 19 -2.08 8.30 -21.98
N ARG A 20 -2.30 9.08 -23.04
CA ARG A 20 -3.59 9.28 -23.69
C ARG A 20 -3.54 8.65 -25.09
N ALA A 21 -4.50 7.79 -25.41
CA ALA A 21 -4.56 7.08 -26.68
C ALA A 21 -5.99 7.06 -27.25
N GLY A 22 -6.14 7.32 -28.55
CA GLY A 22 -7.42 7.16 -29.24
C GLY A 22 -7.81 5.69 -29.42
N SER A 23 -9.09 5.41 -29.59
CA SER A 23 -9.63 4.06 -29.85
C SER A 23 -8.91 3.32 -30.99
N SER A 24 -8.47 4.05 -32.03
CA SER A 24 -7.79 3.49 -33.22
C SER A 24 -6.40 2.87 -32.98
N ILE A 25 -5.82 3.08 -31.79
CA ILE A 25 -4.50 2.54 -31.39
C ILE A 25 -4.59 1.50 -30.27
N ILE A 26 -5.80 1.08 -29.89
CA ILE A 26 -6.02 -0.05 -29.00
C ILE A 26 -5.33 -1.31 -29.54
N GLY A 27 -4.63 -2.04 -28.67
CA GLY A 27 -3.91 -3.27 -29.02
C GLY A 27 -2.57 -3.08 -29.76
N LYS A 28 -2.30 -1.88 -30.30
CA LYS A 28 -1.03 -1.53 -30.96
C LYS A 28 0.04 -1.17 -29.93
N ARG A 29 1.31 -1.24 -30.35
CA ARG A 29 2.46 -0.82 -29.53
C ARG A 29 2.79 0.63 -29.85
N VAL A 30 2.79 1.49 -28.83
CA VAL A 30 3.16 2.91 -28.92
C VAL A 30 4.37 3.18 -28.03
N LYS A 31 5.27 4.07 -28.46
CA LYS A 31 6.42 4.46 -27.64
C LYS A 31 5.98 5.43 -26.55
N CYS A 32 6.38 5.15 -25.31
CA CYS A 32 6.08 6.04 -24.20
C CYS A 32 6.91 7.34 -24.30
N PRO A 33 6.32 8.55 -24.25
CA PRO A 33 7.07 9.80 -24.23
C PRO A 33 7.90 10.02 -22.95
N GLY A 34 7.67 9.25 -21.89
CA GLY A 34 8.47 9.31 -20.66
C GLY A 34 9.77 8.49 -20.76
N CYS A 35 9.65 7.19 -21.03
CA CYS A 35 10.81 6.27 -21.00
C CYS A 35 11.23 5.74 -22.38
N GLN A 36 10.56 6.13 -23.47
CA GLN A 36 10.78 5.65 -24.85
C GLN A 36 10.54 4.16 -25.12
N GLU A 37 10.22 3.38 -24.11
CA GLU A 37 9.90 1.95 -24.24
C GLU A 37 8.58 1.75 -25.01
N ALA A 38 8.50 0.69 -25.81
CA ALA A 38 7.28 0.34 -26.54
C ALA A 38 6.25 -0.33 -25.60
N VAL A 39 5.13 0.36 -25.35
CA VAL A 39 4.04 -0.10 -24.48
C VAL A 39 2.86 -0.53 -25.34
N ARG A 40 2.23 -1.66 -25.02
CA ARG A 40 1.00 -2.11 -25.69
C ARG A 40 -0.19 -1.39 -25.05
N VAL A 41 -1.01 -0.72 -25.86
CA VAL A 41 -2.25 -0.07 -25.38
C VAL A 41 -3.23 -1.18 -24.96
N PRO A 42 -3.70 -1.21 -23.69
CA PRO A 42 -4.69 -2.19 -23.25
C PRO A 42 -5.94 -2.06 -24.10
N GLY A 43 -6.41 -3.16 -24.69
CA GLY A 43 -7.70 -3.18 -25.34
C GLY A 43 -8.79 -3.53 -24.37
N VAL A 44 -9.88 -2.79 -24.44
CA VAL A 44 -11.16 -3.24 -23.93
C VAL A 44 -11.46 -4.51 -24.70
N VAL A 45 -11.45 -5.65 -24.01
CA VAL A 45 -12.03 -6.88 -24.55
C VAL A 45 -13.51 -6.55 -24.63
N GLU A 46 -14.03 -6.31 -25.84
CA GLU A 46 -15.48 -6.20 -26.02
C GLU A 46 -16.10 -7.44 -25.39
N PRO A 47 -17.08 -7.29 -24.48
CA PRO A 47 -17.79 -8.43 -23.94
C PRO A 47 -18.41 -9.15 -25.14
N VAL A 48 -17.93 -10.36 -25.40
CA VAL A 48 -18.50 -11.23 -26.44
C VAL A 48 -19.93 -11.50 -25.99
N ALA A 49 -20.88 -10.76 -26.55
CA ALA A 49 -22.28 -11.04 -26.37
C ALA A 49 -22.53 -12.47 -26.87
N ASN A 50 -22.94 -13.36 -25.97
CA ASN A 50 -23.26 -14.77 -26.18
C ASN A 50 -22.06 -15.73 -26.27
N ALA A 51 -21.41 -16.02 -25.13
CA ALA A 51 -20.45 -17.12 -24.98
C ALA A 51 -20.91 -18.23 -24.01
N ASP A 52 -22.14 -18.17 -23.50
CA ASP A 52 -22.60 -19.10 -22.44
C ASP A 52 -23.23 -20.39 -22.98
N ASP A 53 -23.55 -20.46 -24.28
CA ASP A 53 -24.14 -21.68 -24.89
C ASP A 53 -23.09 -22.69 -25.40
N GLN A 54 -21.79 -22.37 -25.33
CA GLN A 54 -20.75 -23.18 -25.99
C GLN A 54 -19.95 -24.08 -25.03
N TRP A 55 -20.28 -24.10 -23.74
CA TRP A 55 -19.63 -24.95 -22.74
C TRP A 55 -20.04 -26.43 -22.85
N LEU A 56 -21.11 -26.78 -23.58
CA LEU A 56 -21.70 -28.12 -23.60
C LEU A 56 -21.54 -28.92 -24.91
N SER A 57 -20.60 -28.54 -25.79
CA SER A 57 -20.26 -29.32 -26.99
C SER A 57 -18.89 -30.00 -26.88
N LEU A 58 -18.85 -31.12 -26.16
CA LEU A 58 -17.71 -32.04 -26.11
C LEU A 58 -17.73 -32.98 -27.32
N ASP A 59 -17.36 -32.50 -28.51
CA ASP A 59 -17.07 -33.36 -29.67
C ASP A 59 -16.13 -32.65 -30.68
N ALA A 60 -14.84 -32.50 -30.33
CA ALA A 60 -13.68 -32.54 -31.25
C ALA A 60 -12.36 -32.15 -30.53
N PRO A 61 -11.21 -32.76 -30.85
CA PRO A 61 -10.04 -32.78 -29.97
C PRO A 61 -9.11 -31.56 -30.11
N ALA A 62 -8.94 -30.81 -29.03
CA ALA A 62 -7.94 -29.74 -28.85
C ALA A 62 -6.54 -30.28 -28.47
N ILE A 63 -6.00 -31.26 -29.22
CA ILE A 63 -4.69 -31.87 -28.91
C ILE A 63 -3.53 -31.28 -29.77
N SER A 64 -3.80 -30.48 -30.80
CA SER A 64 -2.73 -29.98 -31.69
C SER A 64 -1.79 -28.92 -31.07
N ASP A 65 -2.16 -28.28 -29.96
CA ASP A 65 -1.43 -27.12 -29.44
C ASP A 65 -0.48 -27.37 -28.26
N VAL A 66 -0.39 -28.63 -27.79
CA VAL A 66 0.49 -28.98 -26.66
C VAL A 66 1.97 -28.84 -27.05
N ALA A 67 2.33 -29.15 -28.31
CA ALA A 67 3.69 -29.01 -28.81
C ALA A 67 4.11 -27.53 -28.93
N ALA A 68 3.19 -26.65 -29.36
CA ALA A 68 3.45 -25.22 -29.47
C ALA A 68 3.63 -24.56 -28.09
N ARG A 69 2.78 -24.92 -27.12
CA ARG A 69 2.89 -24.42 -25.73
C ARG A 69 4.16 -24.91 -25.04
N LYS A 70 4.58 -26.15 -25.29
CA LYS A 70 5.84 -26.68 -24.74
C LYS A 70 7.07 -25.97 -25.31
N LYS A 71 7.06 -25.68 -26.61
CA LYS A 71 8.15 -24.93 -27.29
C LYS A 71 8.25 -23.48 -26.80
N ALA A 72 7.11 -22.84 -26.53
CA ALA A 72 7.08 -21.50 -25.93
C ALA A 72 7.59 -21.49 -24.48
N ALA A 73 7.28 -22.52 -23.69
CA ALA A 73 7.76 -22.64 -22.31
C ALA A 73 9.29 -22.92 -22.23
N GLU A 74 9.84 -23.68 -23.16
CA GLU A 74 11.29 -23.93 -23.26
C GLU A 74 12.06 -22.66 -23.62
N ALA A 75 11.57 -21.86 -24.58
CA ALA A 75 12.19 -20.59 -24.97
C ALA A 75 12.27 -19.57 -23.81
N VAL A 76 11.25 -19.53 -22.95
CA VAL A 76 11.25 -18.64 -21.77
C VAL A 76 12.26 -19.10 -20.71
N ARG A 77 12.46 -20.41 -20.55
CA ARG A 77 13.47 -20.94 -19.61
C ARG A 77 14.89 -20.65 -20.08
N ASP A 78 15.17 -20.80 -21.37
CA ASP A 78 16.50 -20.56 -21.92
C ASP A 78 16.90 -19.09 -21.82
N THR A 79 15.94 -18.18 -22.05
CA THR A 79 16.16 -16.73 -21.90
C THR A 79 16.54 -16.36 -20.45
N LYS A 80 15.87 -16.97 -19.46
CA LYS A 80 16.11 -16.71 -18.03
C LYS A 80 17.42 -17.31 -17.53
N GLN A 81 17.89 -18.41 -18.14
CA GLN A 81 19.22 -18.99 -17.83
C GLN A 81 20.36 -18.15 -18.44
N ALA A 82 20.18 -17.58 -19.63
CA ALA A 82 21.16 -16.69 -20.25
C ALA A 82 21.37 -15.38 -19.45
N GLU A 83 20.31 -14.81 -18.86
CA GLU A 83 20.43 -13.64 -17.98
C GLU A 83 21.19 -13.95 -16.67
N ARG A 84 20.97 -15.14 -16.10
CA ARG A 84 21.67 -15.59 -14.88
C ARG A 84 23.16 -15.87 -15.10
N GLN A 85 23.56 -16.23 -16.31
CA GLN A 85 25.00 -16.38 -16.63
C GLN A 85 25.68 -15.02 -16.85
N LYS A 86 24.98 -14.03 -17.44
CA LYS A 86 25.50 -12.66 -17.60
C LYS A 86 25.76 -11.93 -16.28
N SER A 87 24.96 -12.20 -15.24
CA SER A 87 25.15 -11.59 -13.92
C SER A 87 26.31 -12.17 -13.11
N ARG A 88 26.83 -13.36 -13.48
CA ARG A 88 27.88 -14.05 -12.73
C ARG A 88 29.31 -13.72 -13.22
N THR A 89 29.46 -13.07 -14.37
CA THR A 89 30.78 -12.71 -14.96
C THR A 89 31.27 -11.29 -14.65
N LYS A 90 30.56 -10.49 -13.84
CA LYS A 90 31.04 -9.18 -13.39
C LYS A 90 31.24 -9.14 -11.87
N SER A 91 32.33 -9.76 -11.41
CA SER A 91 32.89 -9.45 -10.09
C SER A 91 34.41 -9.66 -10.13
N PRO A 92 35.21 -8.58 -10.25
CA PRO A 92 36.66 -8.68 -10.19
C PRO A 92 37.12 -8.83 -8.74
N SER A 93 37.75 -9.97 -8.48
CA SER A 93 38.57 -10.29 -7.32
C SER A 93 39.68 -9.25 -7.13
N SER A 94 39.65 -8.49 -6.03
CA SER A 94 40.84 -7.87 -5.45
C SER A 94 41.09 -8.49 -4.06
N ARG A 95 42.05 -9.41 -4.05
CA ARG A 95 42.60 -10.09 -2.87
C ARG A 95 43.94 -9.45 -2.62
N ALA A 96 44.05 -8.60 -1.61
CA ALA A 96 45.31 -8.07 -1.12
C ALA A 96 45.48 -8.44 0.34
N SER A 97 46.58 -9.14 0.61
CA SER A 97 47.06 -9.63 1.89
C SER A 97 47.15 -8.55 2.96
N ARG A 98 46.80 -8.90 4.20
CA ARG A 98 47.45 -8.31 5.37
C ARG A 98 47.69 -9.37 6.43
N ASP A 99 48.98 -9.58 6.65
CA ASP A 99 49.58 -10.47 7.62
C ASP A 99 49.36 -10.02 9.07
N ASN A 100 49.32 -11.03 9.95
CA ASN A 100 49.91 -11.14 11.28
C ASN A 100 49.68 -10.03 12.32
N VAL A 101 49.13 -10.42 13.48
CA VAL A 101 49.72 -10.23 14.83
C VAL A 101 48.91 -11.08 15.84
N PRO A 102 49.53 -11.64 16.90
CA PRO A 102 49.15 -12.96 17.42
C PRO A 102 48.33 -12.95 18.72
N HIS A 103 47.76 -14.13 18.98
CA HIS A 103 47.14 -14.58 20.22
C HIS A 103 47.95 -14.29 21.49
N SER A 104 47.27 -13.79 22.51
CA SER A 104 47.65 -13.91 23.92
C SER A 104 46.46 -14.45 24.70
N THR A 105 46.61 -15.69 25.16
CA THR A 105 45.75 -16.44 26.07
C THR A 105 45.88 -15.91 27.50
N ALA A 106 44.76 -15.65 28.18
CA ALA A 106 44.70 -15.68 29.64
C ALA A 106 43.31 -16.09 30.11
N SER A 107 43.24 -17.35 30.56
CA SER A 107 42.22 -17.92 31.42
C SER A 107 42.12 -17.13 32.73
N ARG A 108 40.89 -16.92 33.23
CA ARG A 108 40.59 -17.06 34.66
C ARG A 108 39.10 -17.16 34.94
N ASP A 109 38.73 -18.33 35.45
CA ASP A 109 37.55 -18.62 36.25
C ASP A 109 37.44 -17.74 37.50
N SER A 110 36.21 -17.51 37.97
CA SER A 110 35.73 -17.37 39.37
C SER A 110 34.40 -16.59 39.34
N LYS A 111 33.21 -17.19 39.41
CA LYS A 111 32.51 -17.74 40.59
C LYS A 111 32.30 -16.71 41.73
N ALA A 112 31.02 -16.35 41.88
CA ALA A 112 30.25 -16.00 43.09
C ALA A 112 30.96 -15.31 44.26
N GLU A 113 30.41 -14.18 44.73
CA GLU A 113 29.82 -14.14 46.08
C GLU A 113 28.92 -12.92 46.31
N ASN A 114 28.03 -13.15 47.25
CA ASN A 114 26.89 -12.38 47.70
C ASN A 114 27.26 -11.81 49.09
N ARG A 115 26.95 -10.55 49.42
CA ARG A 115 26.49 -10.06 50.75
C ARG A 115 26.63 -8.55 50.98
N HIS A 116 25.50 -7.98 51.42
CA HIS A 116 25.30 -7.07 52.57
C HIS A 116 26.38 -6.06 52.99
N ALA A 117 25.99 -4.78 53.03
CA ALA A 117 25.60 -4.00 54.23
C ALA A 117 25.53 -2.51 53.81
N LYS A 118 24.42 -1.78 53.96
CA LYS A 118 23.79 -1.19 55.17
C LYS A 118 24.55 0.04 55.73
N ASN A 119 23.77 1.09 55.99
CA ASN A 119 24.01 2.31 56.78
C ASN A 119 24.85 3.42 56.12
N ASP A 120 24.70 4.70 56.42
CA ASP A 120 23.63 5.57 56.95
C ASP A 120 24.22 7.00 56.85
N ASP A 121 23.33 7.98 56.68
CA ASP A 121 23.38 9.34 57.21
C ASP A 121 24.46 10.40 56.85
N ALA A 122 23.89 11.60 56.69
CA ALA A 122 24.34 12.91 57.17
C ALA A 122 25.08 13.85 56.21
N VAL A 123 24.31 14.85 55.75
CA VAL A 123 24.49 16.30 56.02
C VAL A 123 25.92 16.84 55.88
N VAL A 124 26.14 17.79 54.97
CA VAL A 124 26.75 19.12 55.26
C VAL A 124 26.50 20.06 54.08
N ALA A 125 26.02 21.26 54.42
CA ALA A 125 25.85 22.43 53.58
C ALA A 125 27.20 23.07 53.19
N GLY A 126 27.24 23.77 52.05
CA GLY A 126 28.37 24.64 51.73
C GLY A 126 28.32 25.22 50.31
N ALA A 127 27.66 26.37 50.16
CA ALA A 127 28.03 27.35 49.14
C ALA A 127 29.40 27.96 49.49
N PRO A 128 30.14 28.52 48.52
CA PRO A 128 30.09 29.99 48.43
C PRO A 128 30.21 30.60 47.02
N ASP A 129 29.88 31.88 47.04
CA ASP A 129 29.99 32.98 46.08
C ASP A 129 31.17 32.97 45.09
N ILE A 130 30.88 33.40 43.85
CA ILE A 130 31.83 34.14 43.01
C ILE A 130 31.13 35.36 42.43
N ASN A 131 31.56 36.53 42.88
CA ASN A 131 31.22 37.87 42.38
C ASN A 131 32.55 38.59 42.14
N VAL A 132 32.97 38.85 40.88
CA VAL A 132 34.01 39.85 40.57
C VAL A 132 33.84 40.41 39.14
N ALA A 133 33.62 41.74 39.08
CA ALA A 133 33.99 42.80 38.11
C ALA A 133 33.80 42.56 36.58
N LYS A 134 33.23 43.45 35.75
CA LYS A 134 33.20 44.93 35.57
C LYS A 134 34.52 45.59 35.11
N SER A 135 34.63 45.88 33.81
CA SER A 135 35.36 47.00 33.15
C SER A 135 34.99 46.97 31.64
N SER A 136 34.19 47.89 31.09
CA SER A 136 34.51 49.24 30.54
C SER A 136 35.40 49.24 29.28
N ASP A 137 34.78 49.70 28.19
CA ASP A 137 35.25 50.58 27.09
C ASP A 137 36.55 50.27 26.33
N GLU A 138 36.45 50.08 25.00
CA GLU A 138 37.07 50.94 23.96
C GLU A 138 36.84 50.39 22.54
N GLU A 139 36.27 51.24 21.69
CA GLU A 139 36.39 51.24 20.22
C GLU A 139 37.60 52.14 19.89
N PRO A 140 38.44 51.88 18.85
CA PRO A 140 38.05 52.25 17.48
C PRO A 140 38.62 51.39 16.33
N ALA A 141 37.84 51.36 15.24
CA ALA A 141 38.17 51.45 13.81
C ALA A 141 39.43 50.82 13.15
N LEU A 142 39.17 50.28 11.93
CA LEU A 142 39.97 50.17 10.69
C LEU A 142 40.51 48.78 10.24
N VAL A 143 39.90 48.31 9.14
CA VAL A 143 40.49 47.73 7.90
C VAL A 143 41.42 46.52 8.02
N ALA A 144 40.94 45.36 7.54
CA ALA A 144 41.69 44.50 6.61
C ALA A 144 40.78 43.43 5.99
N GLU A 145 40.92 43.26 4.67
CA GLU A 145 40.37 42.17 3.88
C GLU A 145 40.77 40.79 4.45
N GLY A 146 39.79 39.90 4.58
CA GLY A 146 39.99 38.55 5.09
C GLY A 146 39.08 37.56 4.36
N THR A 147 39.68 36.83 3.44
CA THR A 147 39.13 35.73 2.65
C THR A 147 38.40 34.72 3.54
N HIS A 148 37.09 34.57 3.37
CA HIS A 148 36.32 33.52 4.04
C HIS A 148 36.69 32.14 3.45
N GLN A 149 37.61 31.45 4.11
CA GLN A 149 37.74 29.99 4.02
C GLN A 149 36.51 29.35 4.67
N ALA A 150 35.66 28.75 3.84
CA ALA A 150 34.58 27.89 4.30
C ALA A 150 35.16 26.66 5.01
N ARG A 151 34.70 26.41 6.24
CA ARG A 151 34.88 25.14 6.95
C ARG A 151 34.31 24.01 6.09
N ARG A 152 35.21 23.23 5.47
CA ARG A 152 34.87 21.98 4.80
C ARG A 152 34.62 20.90 5.86
N SER A 153 33.53 20.17 5.68
CA SER A 153 33.14 18.99 6.45
C SER A 153 34.11 17.83 6.21
N ILE A 154 34.39 17.09 7.28
CA ILE A 154 35.44 16.05 7.39
C ILE A 154 35.07 14.72 6.69
N PHE A 155 34.03 14.69 5.84
CA PHE A 155 33.39 13.46 5.36
C PHE A 155 33.25 13.31 3.83
N ASP A 156 33.98 14.08 3.01
CA ASP A 156 33.77 14.09 1.54
C ASP A 156 35.03 13.88 0.66
N ASP A 157 36.09 13.23 1.16
CA ASP A 157 37.38 13.13 0.43
C ASP A 157 37.71 11.77 -0.24
N ASP A 158 36.73 10.90 -0.54
CA ASP A 158 37.00 9.59 -1.18
C ASP A 158 36.14 9.31 -2.45
N LEU A 159 36.04 10.28 -3.36
CA LEU A 159 35.51 10.05 -4.72
C LEU A 159 36.56 10.45 -5.78
N PRO A 160 37.05 9.51 -6.62
CA PRO A 160 38.03 9.83 -7.64
C PRO A 160 37.44 10.76 -8.70
N ALA A 161 38.19 11.84 -8.97
CA ALA A 161 37.89 12.85 -9.99
C ALA A 161 37.62 12.21 -11.36
N LEU A 162 36.39 12.34 -11.85
CA LEU A 162 36.04 11.99 -13.22
C LEU A 162 36.67 13.00 -14.17
N ALA A 163 37.44 12.48 -15.11
CA ALA A 163 38.08 13.22 -16.18
C ALA A 163 37.05 14.04 -16.97
N GLU A 164 37.40 15.31 -17.16
CA GLU A 164 36.72 16.29 -17.99
C GLU A 164 36.69 15.80 -19.44
N LEU A 165 35.50 15.44 -19.93
CA LEU A 165 35.29 15.06 -21.33
C LEU A 165 35.21 16.33 -22.19
N GLU A 166 36.10 16.43 -23.17
CA GLU A 166 36.12 17.48 -24.19
C GLU A 166 34.77 17.62 -24.92
N PRO A 167 34.36 18.84 -25.29
CA PRO A 167 33.12 19.06 -26.02
C PRO A 167 33.27 18.63 -27.48
N THR A 168 32.71 17.47 -27.82
CA THR A 168 32.60 17.00 -29.21
C THR A 168 31.69 17.93 -30.02
N SER A 169 32.25 18.47 -31.09
CA SER A 169 31.61 19.31 -32.09
C SER A 169 30.35 18.70 -32.71
N ARG A 170 29.28 19.50 -32.80
CA ARG A 170 28.06 19.23 -33.59
C ARG A 170 28.40 18.96 -35.07
N PRO A 171 27.87 17.90 -35.70
CA PRO A 171 27.83 17.82 -37.15
C PRO A 171 26.73 18.74 -37.72
N SER A 172 27.07 19.37 -38.83
CA SER A 172 26.26 20.32 -39.60
C SER A 172 25.10 19.67 -40.36
N ARG A 173 24.12 20.52 -40.63
CA ARG A 173 22.81 20.31 -41.25
C ARG A 173 22.86 19.96 -42.75
N SER A 174 23.47 18.83 -43.13
CA SER A 174 23.49 18.38 -44.54
C SER A 174 23.23 16.90 -44.80
N ASP A 175 23.06 16.05 -43.78
CA ASP A 175 22.84 14.61 -44.00
C ASP A 175 21.37 14.18 -44.00
N GLU A 176 20.45 15.11 -43.75
CA GLU A 176 18.99 14.85 -43.68
C GLU A 176 18.31 14.82 -45.06
N GLN A 177 19.03 15.09 -46.15
CA GLN A 177 18.48 15.14 -47.51
C GLN A 177 18.77 13.90 -48.37
N VAL A 178 19.54 12.93 -47.88
CA VAL A 178 19.86 11.69 -48.65
C VAL A 178 18.97 10.50 -48.26
N LEU A 179 18.33 10.52 -47.07
CA LEU A 179 17.47 9.41 -46.64
C LEU A 179 15.98 9.56 -47.04
N ALA A 180 15.55 10.76 -47.45
CA ALA A 180 14.17 11.04 -47.82
C ALA A 180 13.82 10.66 -49.28
N ALA A 181 14.81 10.30 -50.10
CA ALA A 181 14.61 10.01 -51.53
C ALA A 181 14.38 8.53 -51.88
N HIS A 182 14.45 7.60 -50.91
CA HIS A 182 14.30 6.15 -51.17
C HIS A 182 13.00 5.50 -50.68
N VAL A 183 12.03 6.28 -50.18
CA VAL A 183 10.76 5.74 -49.63
C VAL A 183 9.54 6.04 -50.51
N ALA A 184 9.70 6.73 -51.64
CA ALA A 184 8.56 7.17 -52.46
C ALA A 184 8.14 6.22 -53.60
N ASN A 185 8.81 5.08 -53.81
CA ASN A 185 8.45 4.14 -54.89
C ASN A 185 8.60 2.68 -54.44
N SER A 186 7.53 2.09 -53.91
CA SER A 186 7.37 0.64 -53.87
C SER A 186 5.89 0.29 -53.88
N ASP A 187 5.44 -0.30 -54.99
CA ASP A 187 4.09 -0.83 -55.22
C ASP A 187 3.71 -1.93 -54.21
N PRO A 188 2.40 -2.12 -53.93
CA PRO A 188 1.95 -3.16 -53.01
C PRO A 188 2.10 -4.55 -53.64
N MET A 189 2.93 -5.41 -53.02
CA MET A 189 3.02 -6.83 -53.38
C MET A 189 1.81 -7.61 -52.84
N ASP A 190 1.23 -8.37 -53.76
CA ASP A 190 0.08 -9.24 -53.64
C ASP A 190 0.43 -10.53 -52.89
N LEU A 191 -0.12 -10.70 -51.68
CA LEU A 191 0.21 -11.76 -50.73
C LEU A 191 -0.79 -12.93 -50.79
N ASP A 192 -1.29 -13.26 -51.99
CA ASP A 192 -2.23 -14.38 -52.23
C ASP A 192 -1.65 -15.52 -53.08
N SER A 193 -0.33 -15.51 -53.35
CA SER A 193 0.31 -16.42 -54.32
C SER A 193 1.29 -17.45 -53.73
N LEU A 194 1.29 -17.70 -52.42
CA LEU A 194 2.28 -18.59 -51.76
C LEU A 194 1.72 -19.82 -51.02
N ILE A 195 0.54 -20.33 -51.39
CA ILE A 195 0.05 -21.62 -50.90
C ILE A 195 0.22 -22.67 -52.01
N PRO A 196 1.15 -23.64 -51.88
CA PRO A 196 1.23 -24.74 -52.83
C PRO A 196 0.12 -25.77 -52.58
N ASP A 197 -0.64 -26.08 -53.62
CA ASP A 197 -1.60 -27.18 -53.69
C ASP A 197 -0.91 -28.54 -53.43
N MET A 198 -1.44 -29.31 -52.48
CA MET A 198 -1.10 -30.72 -52.24
C MET A 198 -2.34 -31.59 -52.47
N PRO A 199 -2.26 -32.63 -53.33
CA PRO A 199 -3.40 -33.46 -53.68
C PRO A 199 -3.66 -34.60 -52.67
N GLY A 200 -4.92 -35.05 -52.69
CA GLY A 200 -5.57 -35.92 -51.70
C GLY A 200 -4.87 -37.21 -51.31
N ALA A 201 -5.06 -37.59 -50.04
CA ALA A 201 -4.84 -38.92 -49.52
C ALA A 201 -6.01 -39.30 -48.60
N SER A 202 -6.67 -40.40 -48.95
CA SER A 202 -7.79 -41.01 -48.23
C SER A 202 -7.35 -41.57 -46.87
N ALA A 203 -8.14 -41.28 -45.83
CA ALA A 203 -7.94 -41.81 -44.49
C ALA A 203 -8.49 -43.26 -44.37
N PRO A 204 -7.76 -44.20 -43.74
CA PRO A 204 -8.31 -45.48 -43.31
C PRO A 204 -9.01 -45.38 -41.93
N PRO A 205 -9.96 -46.29 -41.61
CA PRO A 205 -10.73 -46.25 -40.38
C PRO A 205 -9.89 -46.67 -39.16
N VAL A 206 -9.94 -45.86 -38.10
CA VAL A 206 -9.28 -46.13 -36.81
C VAL A 206 -10.14 -47.07 -35.98
N THR A 207 -9.57 -48.20 -35.60
CA THR A 207 -10.13 -49.18 -34.64
C THR A 207 -9.72 -48.76 -33.22
N PRO A 208 -10.64 -48.66 -32.24
CA PRO A 208 -10.24 -48.44 -30.86
C PRO A 208 -9.73 -49.77 -30.26
N LEU A 209 -8.47 -49.80 -29.87
CA LEU A 209 -7.80 -50.95 -29.26
C LEU A 209 -7.13 -50.50 -27.97
N TYR A 210 -7.92 -50.32 -26.91
CA TYR A 210 -7.46 -50.40 -25.52
C TYR A 210 -8.58 -50.98 -24.67
N VAL A 211 -8.48 -52.29 -24.43
CA VAL A 211 -9.13 -52.95 -23.30
C VAL A 211 -8.25 -52.61 -22.10
N GLU A 212 -8.75 -51.80 -21.18
CA GLU A 212 -8.14 -51.65 -19.85
C GLU A 212 -8.32 -52.99 -19.12
N ASP A 213 -7.26 -53.81 -19.13
CA ASP A 213 -7.18 -54.97 -18.25
C ASP A 213 -7.16 -54.46 -16.80
N ASP A 214 -8.19 -54.84 -16.03
CA ASP A 214 -8.35 -54.69 -14.57
C ASP A 214 -7.27 -55.49 -13.80
N SER A 215 -6.01 -55.18 -14.09
CA SER A 215 -4.85 -55.76 -13.44
C SER A 215 -4.69 -55.14 -12.05
N SER A 216 -5.08 -55.94 -11.06
CA SER A 216 -4.63 -55.94 -9.66
C SER A 216 -3.98 -54.63 -9.16
N ALA A 217 -4.69 -53.89 -8.31
CA ALA A 217 -4.20 -52.68 -7.68
C ALA A 217 -2.90 -52.91 -6.89
N ASP A 218 -1.75 -52.70 -7.56
CA ASP A 218 -0.43 -52.67 -6.93
C ASP A 218 -0.41 -51.57 -5.86
N PRO A 219 -0.08 -51.88 -4.60
CA PRO A 219 -0.12 -50.89 -3.54
C PRO A 219 1.03 -49.87 -3.71
N GLU A 220 0.70 -48.59 -3.56
CA GLU A 220 1.63 -47.46 -3.69
C GLU A 220 2.17 -47.02 -2.32
N TYR A 221 3.44 -46.62 -2.26
CA TYR A 221 4.05 -46.04 -1.05
C TYR A 221 4.84 -44.78 -1.37
N ARG A 222 4.99 -43.91 -0.36
CA ARG A 222 5.63 -42.60 -0.49
C ARG A 222 7.13 -42.71 -0.26
N ILE A 223 7.92 -42.12 -1.16
CA ILE A 223 9.38 -42.00 -1.04
C ILE A 223 9.80 -40.53 -1.16
N THR A 224 10.92 -40.17 -0.56
CA THR A 224 11.53 -38.83 -0.65
C THR A 224 12.73 -38.84 -1.60
N CYS A 225 12.79 -37.89 -2.53
CA CYS A 225 13.97 -37.69 -3.36
C CYS A 225 15.13 -37.19 -2.49
N LYS A 226 16.28 -37.86 -2.54
CA LYS A 226 17.47 -37.48 -1.74
C LYS A 226 18.10 -36.15 -2.17
N THR A 227 17.83 -35.70 -3.40
CA THR A 227 18.45 -34.50 -3.97
C THR A 227 17.68 -33.23 -3.60
N CYS A 228 16.34 -33.25 -3.70
CA CYS A 228 15.51 -32.06 -3.50
C CYS A 228 14.44 -32.20 -2.39
N GLY A 229 14.26 -33.38 -1.81
CA GLY A 229 13.25 -33.62 -0.77
C GLY A 229 11.82 -33.84 -1.29
N THR A 230 11.58 -33.75 -2.60
CA THR A 230 10.24 -33.97 -3.19
C THR A 230 9.73 -35.37 -2.89
N TYR A 231 8.47 -35.44 -2.49
CA TYR A 231 7.76 -36.69 -2.25
C TYR A 231 7.19 -37.26 -3.54
N GLN A 232 7.37 -38.56 -3.77
CA GLN A 232 6.77 -39.30 -4.88
C GLN A 232 6.06 -40.54 -4.39
N TYR A 233 4.93 -40.87 -5.02
CA TYR A 233 4.23 -42.13 -4.83
C TYR A 233 4.70 -43.12 -5.88
N VAL A 234 5.15 -44.30 -5.44
CA VAL A 234 5.68 -45.35 -6.30
C VAL A 234 4.97 -46.67 -6.03
N LYS A 235 4.68 -47.41 -7.10
CA LYS A 235 4.10 -48.75 -7.01
C LYS A 235 5.12 -49.73 -6.41
N LEU A 236 4.66 -50.69 -5.61
CA LEU A 236 5.53 -51.69 -4.98
C LEU A 236 6.35 -52.50 -6.01
N SER A 237 5.80 -52.71 -7.21
CA SER A 237 6.45 -53.37 -8.35
C SER A 237 7.68 -52.63 -8.87
N THR A 238 7.78 -51.31 -8.65
CA THR A 238 8.95 -50.49 -9.07
C THR A 238 10.11 -50.50 -8.06
N LYS A 239 10.03 -51.31 -7.00
CA LYS A 239 11.11 -51.45 -6.01
C LYS A 239 12.43 -51.86 -6.70
N GLY A 240 13.47 -51.06 -6.51
CA GLY A 240 14.80 -51.30 -7.10
C GLY A 240 15.00 -50.74 -8.50
N MET A 241 13.95 -50.28 -9.19
CA MET A 241 14.06 -49.59 -10.47
C MET A 241 14.61 -48.16 -10.28
N LYS A 242 15.26 -47.63 -11.33
CA LYS A 242 15.68 -46.23 -11.37
C LYS A 242 14.53 -45.38 -11.90
N ILE A 243 14.11 -44.39 -11.14
CA ILE A 243 13.09 -43.41 -11.57
C ILE A 243 13.69 -42.00 -11.54
N LYS A 244 13.13 -41.10 -12.34
CA LYS A 244 13.51 -39.68 -12.39
C LYS A 244 12.60 -38.87 -11.49
N CYS A 245 13.17 -37.99 -10.68
CA CYS A 245 12.39 -37.04 -9.90
C CYS A 245 11.74 -35.98 -10.83
N PRO A 246 10.45 -35.67 -10.70
CA PRO A 246 9.78 -34.68 -11.56
C PRO A 246 10.33 -33.26 -11.35
N ASP A 247 10.85 -32.95 -10.17
CA ASP A 247 11.33 -31.60 -9.85
C ASP A 247 12.81 -31.42 -10.23
N CYS A 248 13.70 -32.21 -9.64
CA CYS A 248 15.15 -32.04 -9.85
C CYS A 248 15.72 -32.90 -11.00
N HIS A 249 14.92 -33.77 -11.61
CA HIS A 249 15.34 -34.67 -12.69
C HIS A 249 16.48 -35.64 -12.34
N SER A 250 16.93 -35.70 -11.08
CA SER A 250 17.94 -36.66 -10.66
C SER A 250 17.38 -38.08 -10.68
N GLU A 251 18.13 -39.02 -11.23
CA GLU A 251 17.83 -40.44 -11.20
C GLU A 251 18.19 -41.02 -9.84
N PHE A 252 17.26 -41.73 -9.20
CA PHE A 252 17.53 -42.46 -7.96
C PHE A 252 16.83 -43.81 -7.97
N ARG A 253 17.40 -44.78 -7.25
CA ARG A 253 16.80 -46.10 -7.08
C ARG A 253 15.73 -46.05 -6.00
N VAL A 254 14.55 -46.58 -6.31
CA VAL A 254 13.43 -46.66 -5.38
C VAL A 254 13.81 -47.57 -4.20
N PRO A 255 13.96 -47.04 -2.96
CA PRO A 255 14.24 -47.86 -1.78
C PRO A 255 13.00 -48.69 -1.43
N GLY A 256 13.18 -49.87 -0.84
CA GLY A 256 12.05 -50.67 -0.36
C GLY A 256 11.22 -49.93 0.69
N PRO A 257 9.96 -50.35 0.92
CA PRO A 257 9.11 -49.75 1.95
C PRO A 257 9.76 -49.89 3.34
N PRO A 258 9.53 -48.92 4.25
CA PRO A 258 10.09 -48.97 5.59
C PRO A 258 9.59 -50.19 6.38
N PRO A 259 10.40 -50.74 7.30
CA PRO A 259 9.99 -51.85 8.14
C PRO A 259 8.76 -51.45 8.97
N GLY A 260 7.65 -52.15 8.78
CA GLY A 260 6.36 -51.86 9.41
C GLY A 260 5.30 -51.23 8.49
N TRP A 261 5.62 -50.95 7.23
CA TRP A 261 4.60 -50.53 6.26
C TRP A 261 3.70 -51.70 5.86
N SER A 262 2.39 -51.57 6.10
CA SER A 262 1.37 -52.50 5.61
C SER A 262 0.47 -51.78 4.62
N PRO A 263 0.18 -52.35 3.43
CA PRO A 263 -0.76 -51.75 2.50
C PRO A 263 -2.12 -51.62 3.18
N SER A 264 -2.65 -50.40 3.21
CA SER A 264 -4.00 -50.16 3.72
C SER A 264 -4.95 -51.04 2.92
N LYS A 265 -5.55 -52.04 3.58
CA LYS A 265 -6.57 -52.90 2.97
C LYS A 265 -7.71 -51.96 2.59
N LYS A 266 -7.76 -51.50 1.32
CA LYS A 266 -8.90 -50.76 0.80
C LYS A 266 -10.13 -51.56 1.21
N LYS A 267 -10.97 -50.97 2.07
CA LYS A 267 -12.26 -51.55 2.43
C LYS A 267 -12.92 -51.86 1.10
N LYS A 268 -13.12 -53.16 0.84
CA LYS A 268 -13.69 -53.67 -0.41
C LYS A 268 -14.90 -52.79 -0.71
N ALA A 269 -14.81 -51.98 -1.76
CA ALA A 269 -15.97 -51.23 -2.22
C ALA A 269 -17.06 -52.28 -2.40
N ARG A 270 -18.15 -52.11 -1.66
CA ARG A 270 -19.29 -53.02 -1.70
C ARG A 270 -19.76 -53.01 -3.15
N SER A 271 -19.49 -54.10 -3.86
CA SER A 271 -19.94 -54.29 -5.24
C SER A 271 -21.44 -54.08 -5.27
N LEU A 272 -21.86 -53.10 -6.06
CA LEU A 272 -23.24 -52.66 -6.24
C LEU A 272 -24.00 -53.55 -7.24
N ASP A 273 -23.53 -54.79 -7.46
CA ASP A 273 -24.03 -55.72 -8.47
C ASP A 273 -24.78 -56.92 -7.87
N SER A 274 -25.50 -56.69 -6.78
CA SER A 274 -26.47 -57.66 -6.29
C SER A 274 -27.68 -56.88 -5.84
N GLU A 275 -28.63 -56.70 -6.75
CA GLU A 275 -30.03 -56.45 -6.42
C GLU A 275 -30.53 -57.66 -5.61
N PRO A 276 -30.76 -57.56 -4.29
CA PRO A 276 -31.80 -58.39 -3.70
C PRO A 276 -33.14 -57.84 -4.22
N ASP A 277 -34.02 -58.73 -4.66
CA ASP A 277 -35.44 -58.44 -4.91
C ASP A 277 -35.99 -57.57 -3.76
N VAL A 278 -36.10 -56.27 -4.02
CA VAL A 278 -36.82 -55.34 -3.15
C VAL A 278 -38.28 -55.64 -3.42
N ALA A 279 -38.82 -56.57 -2.64
CA ALA A 279 -40.26 -56.68 -2.48
C ALA A 279 -40.76 -55.29 -2.04
N LEU A 280 -41.53 -54.65 -2.92
CA LEU A 280 -42.21 -53.38 -2.69
C LEU A 280 -43.01 -53.47 -1.39
N ALA A 281 -42.41 -53.03 -0.29
CA ALA A 281 -43.14 -52.70 0.92
C ALA A 281 -44.09 -51.53 0.60
N PRO A 282 -45.26 -51.46 1.26
CA PRO A 282 -46.26 -50.42 0.97
C PRO A 282 -45.66 -49.03 1.20
N PRO A 283 -46.18 -47.99 0.54
CA PRO A 283 -45.59 -46.65 0.55
C PRO A 283 -45.64 -46.05 1.96
N GLU A 284 -44.50 -46.11 2.65
CA GLU A 284 -44.27 -45.44 3.94
C GLU A 284 -43.67 -44.05 3.69
N GLU A 285 -44.34 -43.23 2.88
CA GLU A 285 -43.87 -41.90 2.44
C GLU A 285 -43.73 -40.89 3.60
N LEU A 286 -44.39 -41.12 4.73
CA LEU A 286 -44.36 -40.22 5.88
C LEU A 286 -43.11 -40.33 6.77
N GLN A 287 -42.44 -41.48 6.81
CA GLN A 287 -41.20 -41.62 7.61
C GLN A 287 -39.96 -41.10 6.88
N HIS A 288 -39.93 -41.18 5.54
CA HIS A 288 -38.76 -40.72 4.78
C HIS A 288 -38.62 -39.19 4.81
N GLN A 289 -39.73 -38.44 4.74
CA GLN A 289 -39.70 -36.97 4.85
C GLN A 289 -39.17 -36.48 6.20
N GLN A 290 -39.57 -37.12 7.32
CA GLN A 290 -39.05 -36.78 8.64
C GLN A 290 -37.54 -37.00 8.76
N THR A 291 -36.98 -38.00 8.06
CA THR A 291 -35.54 -38.24 8.08
C THR A 291 -34.75 -37.20 7.27
N VAL A 292 -35.30 -36.68 6.17
CA VAL A 292 -34.64 -35.67 5.34
C VAL A 292 -34.62 -34.31 6.04
N GLU A 293 -35.71 -33.91 6.69
CA GLU A 293 -35.74 -32.66 7.48
C GLU A 293 -34.79 -32.71 8.67
N ALA A 294 -34.76 -33.84 9.40
CA ALA A 294 -33.83 -34.03 10.51
C ALA A 294 -32.36 -34.00 10.04
N GLN A 295 -32.07 -34.50 8.83
CA GLN A 295 -30.74 -34.43 8.24
C GLN A 295 -30.37 -33.00 7.82
N ARG A 296 -31.29 -32.25 7.20
CA ARG A 296 -31.07 -30.83 6.84
C ARG A 296 -30.79 -29.98 8.08
N LEU A 297 -31.54 -30.19 9.16
CA LEU A 297 -31.38 -29.43 10.41
C LEU A 297 -30.04 -29.75 11.10
N ARG A 298 -29.58 -31.01 11.03
CA ARG A 298 -28.23 -31.39 11.49
C ARG A 298 -27.14 -30.79 10.63
N ALA A 299 -27.31 -30.77 9.30
CA ALA A 299 -26.35 -30.17 8.38
C ALA A 299 -26.23 -28.65 8.61
N GLN A 300 -27.35 -27.94 8.75
CA GLN A 300 -27.35 -26.51 9.09
C GLN A 300 -26.65 -26.24 10.42
N LYS A 301 -26.95 -27.03 11.46
CA LYS A 301 -26.31 -26.87 12.77
C LYS A 301 -24.80 -27.16 12.74
N LEU A 302 -24.35 -28.06 11.87
CA LEU A 302 -22.94 -28.38 11.68
C LEU A 302 -22.21 -27.29 10.90
N LEU A 303 -22.87 -26.68 9.90
CA LEU A 303 -22.36 -25.51 9.18
C LEU A 303 -22.28 -24.27 10.07
N GLU A 304 -23.29 -24.03 10.91
CA GLU A 304 -23.30 -22.93 11.88
C GLU A 304 -22.17 -23.08 12.90
N ARG A 305 -21.94 -24.30 13.40
CA ARG A 305 -20.81 -24.58 14.31
C ARG A 305 -19.45 -24.44 13.62
N ALA A 306 -19.33 -24.90 12.37
CA ALA A 306 -18.10 -24.70 11.61
C ALA A 306 -17.82 -23.21 11.36
N ALA A 307 -18.86 -22.41 11.11
CA ALA A 307 -18.74 -20.96 10.96
C ALA A 307 -18.34 -20.28 12.28
N SER A 308 -18.88 -20.73 13.42
CA SER A 308 -18.45 -20.19 14.73
C SER A 308 -17.01 -20.57 15.06
N ASP A 309 -16.59 -21.81 14.82
CA ASP A 309 -15.23 -22.27 15.15
C ASP A 309 -14.17 -21.53 14.31
N VAL A 310 -14.45 -21.21 13.04
CA VAL A 310 -13.56 -20.38 12.21
C VAL A 310 -13.44 -18.95 12.77
N SER A 311 -14.53 -18.38 13.27
CA SER A 311 -14.49 -17.04 13.89
C SER A 311 -13.68 -17.00 15.18
N GLU A 312 -13.72 -18.05 16.00
CA GLU A 312 -12.92 -18.14 17.23
C GLU A 312 -11.42 -18.32 16.93
N GLU A 313 -11.05 -19.17 15.97
CA GLU A 313 -9.64 -19.30 15.55
C GLU A 313 -9.07 -18.01 14.94
N GLU A 314 -9.89 -17.23 14.24
CA GLU A 314 -9.48 -15.94 13.67
C GLU A 314 -9.28 -14.90 14.77
N ILE A 315 -10.16 -14.87 15.77
CA ILE A 315 -10.00 -14.03 16.97
C ILE A 315 -8.74 -14.43 17.74
N ASP A 316 -8.52 -15.72 17.98
CA ASP A 316 -7.33 -16.20 18.71
C ASP A 316 -6.03 -15.87 17.95
N ARG A 317 -6.03 -15.98 16.61
CA ARG A 317 -4.88 -15.52 15.79
C ARG A 317 -4.69 -14.00 15.85
N LEU A 318 -5.76 -13.22 16.01
CA LEU A 318 -5.66 -11.78 16.23
C LEU A 318 -5.00 -11.44 17.58
N TYR A 319 -5.23 -12.26 18.61
CA TYR A 319 -4.67 -12.06 19.95
C TYR A 319 -3.28 -12.67 20.15
N ASP A 320 -2.97 -13.79 19.48
CA ASP A 320 -1.67 -14.46 19.53
C ASP A 320 -0.62 -13.81 18.60
N GLY A 321 -1.04 -12.88 17.74
CA GLY A 321 -0.12 -12.07 16.96
C GLY A 321 0.64 -11.11 17.87
N ASP A 322 1.95 -11.32 18.04
CA ASP A 322 2.86 -10.34 18.65
C ASP A 322 2.52 -8.95 18.09
N PHE A 323 1.95 -8.07 18.92
CA PHE A 323 1.59 -6.73 18.50
C PHE A 323 2.84 -6.06 17.96
N ASP A 324 2.87 -5.82 16.64
CA ASP A 324 4.01 -5.21 15.96
C ASP A 324 4.13 -3.74 16.38
N THR A 325 4.72 -3.53 17.56
CA THR A 325 4.98 -2.22 18.14
C THR A 325 5.78 -1.34 17.19
N ALA A 326 6.72 -1.93 16.44
CA ALA A 326 7.57 -1.20 15.50
C ALA A 326 6.74 -0.72 14.30
N GLY A 327 5.95 -1.61 13.68
CA GLY A 327 5.02 -1.25 12.62
C GLY A 327 3.97 -0.24 13.06
N PHE A 328 3.41 -0.40 14.26
CA PHE A 328 2.46 0.54 14.84
C PHE A 328 3.06 1.94 15.04
N VAL A 329 4.24 2.03 15.66
CA VAL A 329 4.94 3.31 15.89
C VAL A 329 5.36 3.93 14.56
N GLN A 330 5.87 3.14 13.61
CA GLN A 330 6.25 3.62 12.28
C GLN A 330 5.03 4.11 11.48
N ARG A 331 3.88 3.45 11.58
CA ARG A 331 2.65 3.90 10.92
C ARG A 331 2.07 5.15 11.58
N THR A 332 2.17 5.27 12.91
CA THR A 332 1.60 6.39 13.67
C THR A 332 2.48 7.64 13.63
N PHE A 333 3.81 7.49 13.71
CA PHE A 333 4.79 8.58 13.80
C PHE A 333 5.77 8.60 12.62
N GLY A 334 5.52 7.87 11.53
CA GLY A 334 6.42 7.80 10.37
C GLY A 334 6.73 9.16 9.76
N PHE A 335 5.78 10.08 9.88
CA PHE A 335 5.88 11.48 9.48
C PHE A 335 7.06 12.22 10.16
N ALA A 336 7.39 11.87 11.40
CA ALA A 336 8.50 12.49 12.14
C ALA A 336 9.89 12.06 11.63
N ARG A 337 9.97 11.07 10.73
CA ARG A 337 11.23 10.61 10.14
C ARG A 337 11.69 11.48 8.96
N ASP A 338 10.79 12.25 8.36
CA ASP A 338 11.12 13.15 7.27
C ASP A 338 11.57 14.53 7.81
N PRO A 339 12.85 14.93 7.64
CA PRO A 339 13.33 16.21 8.13
C PRO A 339 12.64 17.40 7.44
N ILE A 340 12.18 17.24 6.20
CA ILE A 340 11.47 18.30 5.48
C ILE A 340 10.13 18.55 6.17
N MET A 341 9.42 17.48 6.54
CA MET A 341 8.17 17.59 7.27
C MET A 341 8.35 18.25 8.64
N LEU A 342 9.37 17.85 9.40
CA LEU A 342 9.68 18.48 10.68
C LEU A 342 9.99 19.97 10.52
N SER A 343 10.72 20.34 9.47
CA SER A 343 11.01 21.75 9.16
C SER A 343 9.74 22.55 8.84
N GLN A 344 8.79 21.96 8.10
CA GLN A 344 7.51 22.60 7.80
C GLN A 344 6.64 22.74 9.06
N ILE A 345 6.51 21.68 9.88
CA ILE A 345 5.77 21.73 11.15
C ILE A 345 6.34 22.84 12.03
N PHE A 346 7.67 22.91 12.15
CA PHE A 346 8.32 23.94 12.95
C PHE A 346 8.10 25.34 12.37
N GLY A 347 8.29 25.51 11.06
CA GLY A 347 8.10 26.79 10.36
C GLY A 347 6.68 27.33 10.52
N TYR A 348 5.67 26.52 10.22
CA TYR A 348 4.27 26.89 10.46
C TYR A 348 4.00 27.09 11.95
N GLY A 349 4.57 26.25 12.82
CA GLY A 349 4.42 26.37 14.26
C GLY A 349 4.85 27.74 14.79
N VAL A 350 5.99 28.26 14.32
CA VAL A 350 6.47 29.61 14.69
C VAL A 350 5.51 30.69 14.18
N VAL A 351 5.04 30.60 12.94
CA VAL A 351 4.08 31.57 12.37
C VAL A 351 2.77 31.59 13.17
N PHE A 352 2.18 30.43 13.43
CA PHE A 352 0.95 30.32 14.22
C PHE A 352 1.16 30.74 15.68
N ALA A 353 2.33 30.48 16.26
CA ALA A 353 2.68 30.98 17.60
C ALA A 353 2.68 32.51 17.65
N ILE A 354 3.26 33.18 16.65
CA ILE A 354 3.26 34.64 16.57
C ILE A 354 1.83 35.17 16.41
N ILE A 355 1.02 34.58 15.54
CA ILE A 355 -0.40 34.98 15.34
C ILE A 355 -1.18 34.84 16.65
N PHE A 356 -1.09 33.70 17.34
CA PHE A 356 -1.81 33.48 18.60
C PHE A 356 -1.33 34.40 19.71
N ALA A 357 -0.02 34.66 19.80
CA ALA A 357 0.53 35.61 20.76
C ALA A 357 0.04 37.04 20.49
N MET A 358 -0.01 37.46 19.22
CA MET A 358 -0.53 38.78 18.82
C MET A 358 -2.03 38.92 19.13
N VAL A 359 -2.84 37.90 18.81
CA VAL A 359 -4.28 37.90 19.13
C VAL A 359 -4.49 37.96 20.65
N GLN A 360 -3.75 37.16 21.43
CA GLN A 360 -3.85 37.19 22.89
C GLN A 360 -3.41 38.54 23.45
N PHE A 361 -2.33 39.13 22.93
CA PHE A 361 -1.88 40.45 23.32
C PHE A 361 -2.93 41.52 23.02
N ALA A 362 -3.57 41.46 21.85
CA ALA A 362 -4.66 42.36 21.47
C ALA A 362 -5.86 42.25 22.43
N ILE A 363 -6.23 41.04 22.84
CA ILE A 363 -7.32 40.81 23.81
C ILE A 363 -6.96 41.38 25.19
N LEU A 364 -5.74 41.14 25.68
CA LEU A 364 -5.30 41.63 27.00
C LEU A 364 -5.13 43.15 27.05
N SER A 365 -4.80 43.76 25.91
CA SER A 365 -4.63 45.22 25.79
C SER A 365 -5.90 45.97 25.38
N ALA A 366 -7.04 45.29 25.24
CA ALA A 366 -8.29 45.86 24.71
C ALA A 366 -8.80 47.12 25.44
N ASN A 367 -8.40 47.32 26.71
CA ASN A 367 -8.73 48.53 27.49
C ASN A 367 -7.89 49.77 27.13
N THR A 368 -6.87 49.62 26.28
CA THR A 368 -5.99 50.71 25.81
C THR A 368 -6.35 51.08 24.37
N GLU A 369 -6.17 52.35 23.99
CA GLU A 369 -6.40 52.81 22.60
C GLU A 369 -5.57 52.01 21.59
N TYR A 370 -4.31 51.73 21.93
CA TYR A 370 -3.41 50.88 21.15
C TYR A 370 -3.92 49.44 21.01
N GLY A 371 -4.52 48.89 22.07
CA GLY A 371 -5.07 47.54 22.03
C GLY A 371 -6.32 47.42 21.17
N MET A 372 -7.18 48.44 21.15
CA MET A 372 -8.34 48.45 20.25
C MET A 372 -7.92 48.48 18.78
N ALA A 373 -6.93 49.30 18.43
CA ALA A 373 -6.35 49.33 17.08
C ALA A 373 -5.69 47.99 16.72
N THR A 374 -4.95 47.39 17.64
CA THR A 374 -4.32 46.07 17.45
C THR A 374 -5.38 44.98 17.27
N LEU A 375 -6.46 45.01 18.05
CA LEU A 375 -7.57 44.07 17.96
C LEU A 375 -8.26 44.16 16.58
N LEU A 376 -8.52 45.37 16.09
CA LEU A 376 -9.07 45.57 14.74
C LEU A 376 -8.13 45.03 13.65
N MET A 377 -6.83 45.32 13.74
CA MET A 377 -5.82 44.80 12.81
C MET A 377 -5.73 43.27 12.86
N THR A 378 -5.82 42.65 14.04
CA THR A 378 -5.83 41.19 14.17
C THR A 378 -7.14 40.56 13.69
N MET A 379 -8.28 41.24 13.83
CA MET A 379 -9.58 40.72 13.35
C MET A 379 -9.68 40.72 11.82
N ILE A 380 -9.08 41.72 11.15
CA ILE A 380 -9.09 41.82 9.69
C ILE A 380 -7.88 41.09 9.09
N GLY A 381 -6.68 41.39 9.57
CA GLY A 381 -5.42 40.85 9.06
C GLY A 381 -5.15 39.42 9.52
N GLY A 382 -5.59 39.04 10.72
CA GLY A 382 -5.38 37.70 11.27
C GLY A 382 -5.96 36.59 10.39
N PRO A 383 -7.24 36.68 9.95
CA PRO A 383 -7.81 35.70 9.01
C PRO A 383 -7.08 35.65 7.67
N LEU A 384 -6.68 36.80 7.10
CA LEU A 384 -5.96 36.85 5.82
C LEU A 384 -4.58 36.22 5.91
N ILE A 385 -3.82 36.54 6.97
CA ILE A 385 -2.51 35.94 7.23
C ILE A 385 -2.68 34.44 7.52
N THR A 386 -3.64 34.07 8.36
CA THR A 386 -3.92 32.67 8.68
C THR A 386 -4.29 31.90 7.42
N MET A 387 -5.13 32.44 6.54
CA MET A 387 -5.49 31.82 5.26
C MET A 387 -4.27 31.67 4.35
N LEU A 388 -3.42 32.69 4.25
CA LEU A 388 -2.20 32.68 3.45
C LEU A 388 -1.24 31.55 3.86
N PHE A 389 -1.09 31.30 5.17
CA PHE A 389 -0.20 30.24 5.68
C PHE A 389 -0.90 28.88 5.86
N ALA A 390 -2.22 28.86 6.07
CA ALA A 390 -2.98 27.62 6.18
C ALA A 390 -3.11 26.92 4.83
N MET A 391 -3.20 27.65 3.72
CA MET A 391 -3.32 27.04 2.39
C MET A 391 -2.12 26.13 2.04
N PRO A 392 -0.85 26.58 2.11
CA PRO A 392 0.30 25.70 1.92
C PRO A 392 0.37 24.55 2.94
N MET A 393 -0.02 24.79 4.20
CA MET A 393 -0.05 23.76 5.23
C MET A 393 -1.05 22.65 4.88
N LEU A 394 -2.25 23.00 4.42
CA LEU A 394 -3.28 22.04 4.01
C LEU A 394 -2.88 21.30 2.73
N SER A 395 -2.22 21.98 1.78
CA SER A 395 -1.63 21.35 0.59
C SER A 395 -0.59 20.29 0.97
N GLY A 396 0.33 20.62 1.88
CA GLY A 396 1.29 19.65 2.42
C GLY A 396 0.61 18.50 3.17
N GLY A 397 -0.52 18.76 3.83
CA GLY A 397 -1.36 17.75 4.46
C GLY A 397 -1.96 16.74 3.48
N LEU A 398 -2.39 17.18 2.28
CA LEU A 398 -2.89 16.28 1.23
C LEU A 398 -1.78 15.43 0.61
N ALA A 399 -0.63 16.04 0.28
CA ALA A 399 0.53 15.30 -0.20
C ALA A 399 0.96 14.22 0.82
N LEU A 400 0.83 14.52 2.12
CA LEU A 400 1.06 13.54 3.17
C LEU A 400 0.01 12.41 3.14
N ILE A 401 -1.29 12.74 3.07
CA ILE A 401 -2.37 11.74 2.97
C ILE A 401 -2.12 10.79 1.80
N GLU A 402 -1.79 11.32 0.62
CA GLU A 402 -1.50 10.53 -0.58
C GLU A 402 -0.26 9.64 -0.40
N SER A 403 0.82 10.18 0.16
CA SER A 403 2.04 9.39 0.38
C SER A 403 1.80 8.21 1.32
N VAL A 404 1.02 8.42 2.39
CA VAL A 404 0.73 7.40 3.39
C VAL A 404 -0.25 6.37 2.83
N ALA A 405 -1.28 6.81 2.10
CA ALA A 405 -2.23 5.92 1.44
C ALA A 405 -1.52 5.02 0.40
N ASN A 406 -0.49 5.52 -0.27
CA ASN A 406 0.32 4.76 -1.22
C ASN A 406 1.47 3.96 -0.58
N ARG A 407 1.52 3.87 0.76
CA ARG A 407 2.59 3.19 1.53
C ARG A 407 4.00 3.68 1.17
N GLN A 408 4.13 4.94 0.76
CA GLN A 408 5.43 5.54 0.47
C GLN A 408 6.13 5.91 1.78
N THR A 409 7.42 5.59 1.88
CA THR A 409 8.22 5.91 3.09
C THR A 409 8.61 7.38 3.17
N ARG A 410 8.46 8.13 2.09
CA ARG A 410 8.74 9.56 1.96
C ARG A 410 7.76 10.19 0.99
N VAL A 411 7.40 11.45 1.26
CA VAL A 411 6.64 12.28 0.32
C VAL A 411 7.54 12.55 -0.88
N SER A 412 7.11 12.11 -2.07
CA SER A 412 7.92 12.17 -3.29
C SER A 412 8.15 13.60 -3.78
N GLU A 413 7.17 14.47 -3.61
CA GLU A 413 7.26 15.88 -3.96
C GLU A 413 6.43 16.69 -2.96
N TRP A 414 7.09 17.61 -2.25
CA TRP A 414 6.37 18.56 -1.40
C TRP A 414 5.79 19.65 -2.30
N PRO A 415 4.49 19.98 -2.16
CA PRO A 415 3.90 21.03 -2.95
C PRO A 415 4.69 22.32 -2.70
N GLY A 416 5.22 22.90 -3.79
CA GLY A 416 5.86 24.20 -3.73
C GLY A 416 4.88 25.28 -3.26
N PHE A 417 5.38 26.50 -3.06
CA PHE A 417 4.55 27.67 -2.77
C PHE A 417 3.66 28.12 -3.94
N ASN A 418 3.58 27.34 -5.03
CA ASN A 418 2.69 27.59 -6.16
C ASN A 418 1.25 27.24 -5.78
N LEU A 419 0.59 28.16 -5.07
CA LEU A 419 -0.80 28.03 -4.62
C LEU A 419 -1.78 27.71 -5.75
N PHE A 420 -1.47 28.15 -6.98
CA PHE A 420 -2.35 28.00 -8.12
C PHE A 420 -2.35 26.57 -8.70
N ASP A 421 -1.24 25.86 -8.61
CA ASP A 421 -1.14 24.49 -9.15
C ASP A 421 -2.00 23.51 -8.33
N ASN A 422 -2.08 23.75 -7.02
CA ASN A 422 -2.80 22.89 -6.06
C ASN A 422 -4.13 23.49 -5.58
N ILE A 423 -4.67 24.49 -6.28
CA ILE A 423 -5.83 25.25 -5.79
C ILE A 423 -7.08 24.37 -5.61
N GLY A 424 -7.28 23.39 -6.49
CA GLY A 424 -8.43 22.47 -6.41
C GLY A 424 -8.41 21.65 -5.13
N ASP A 425 -7.25 21.07 -4.84
CA ASP A 425 -7.00 20.23 -3.67
C ASP A 425 -7.12 21.05 -2.37
N ILE A 426 -6.54 22.25 -2.36
CA ILE A 426 -6.62 23.19 -1.23
C ILE A 426 -8.08 23.60 -0.97
N ILE A 427 -8.87 23.87 -2.01
CA ILE A 427 -10.28 24.21 -1.86
C ILE A 427 -11.05 23.02 -1.27
N ALA A 428 -10.83 21.80 -1.77
CA ALA A 428 -11.53 20.62 -1.27
C ALA A 428 -11.31 20.40 0.24
N ILE A 429 -10.05 20.40 0.69
CA ILE A 429 -9.73 20.23 2.12
C ILE A 429 -10.21 21.40 2.98
N SER A 430 -10.15 22.63 2.45
CA SER A 430 -10.65 23.81 3.16
C SER A 430 -12.16 23.78 3.34
N VAL A 431 -12.90 23.40 2.29
CA VAL A 431 -14.37 23.27 2.35
C VAL A 431 -14.77 22.12 3.27
N ALA A 432 -14.09 20.98 3.21
CA ALA A 432 -14.32 19.88 4.15
C ALA A 432 -14.11 20.30 5.61
N LEU A 433 -13.03 21.05 5.89
CA LEU A 433 -12.71 21.56 7.23
C LEU A 433 -13.77 22.56 7.72
N VAL A 434 -14.16 23.52 6.89
CA VAL A 434 -15.20 24.51 7.22
C VAL A 434 -16.54 23.81 7.46
N ALA A 435 -16.93 22.88 6.58
CA ALA A 435 -18.15 22.11 6.73
C ALA A 435 -18.16 21.30 8.04
N ALA A 436 -17.02 20.74 8.46
CA ALA A 436 -16.89 20.01 9.71
C ALA A 436 -16.96 20.90 10.95
N ILE A 437 -16.40 22.12 10.88
CA ILE A 437 -16.33 23.05 12.01
C ILE A 437 -17.66 23.80 12.25
N LEU A 438 -18.40 24.10 11.18
CA LEU A 438 -19.62 24.91 11.24
C LEU A 438 -20.66 24.39 12.26
N PRO A 439 -21.03 23.09 12.29
CA PRO A 439 -21.96 22.58 13.29
C PRO A 439 -21.51 22.83 14.73
N GLY A 440 -20.21 22.67 15.01
CA GLY A 440 -19.66 22.92 16.34
C GLY A 440 -19.64 24.38 16.72
N PHE A 441 -19.38 25.26 15.76
CA PHE A 441 -19.47 26.70 15.97
C PHE A 441 -20.88 27.12 16.41
N PHE A 442 -21.93 26.67 15.70
CA PHE A 442 -23.31 26.98 16.05
C PHE A 442 -23.76 26.33 17.36
N LEU A 443 -23.41 25.05 17.56
CA LEU A 443 -23.73 24.33 18.80
C LEU A 443 -23.07 24.99 20.01
N GLY A 444 -21.80 25.37 19.88
CA GLY A 444 -21.05 26.04 20.93
C GLY A 444 -21.55 27.46 21.23
N ALA A 445 -21.95 28.21 20.20
CA ALA A 445 -22.60 29.52 20.37
C ALA A 445 -23.97 29.39 21.06
N TRP A 446 -24.73 28.34 20.75
CA TRP A 446 -26.03 28.06 21.37
C TRP A 446 -25.90 27.67 22.85
N ILE A 447 -24.97 26.76 23.16
CA ILE A 447 -24.72 26.31 24.54
C ILE A 447 -24.03 27.39 25.38
N GLY A 448 -23.14 28.19 24.79
CA GLY A 448 -22.33 29.20 25.46
C GLY A 448 -23.05 30.46 25.91
N SER A 449 -24.40 30.47 25.96
CA SER A 449 -25.25 31.59 26.36
C SER A 449 -25.09 32.88 25.53
N GLY A 450 -24.52 32.79 24.32
CA GLY A 450 -24.41 33.91 23.39
C GLY A 450 -23.13 33.89 22.55
N PHE A 451 -23.20 34.49 21.36
CA PHE A 451 -22.12 34.52 20.36
C PHE A 451 -20.79 35.14 20.86
N MET A 452 -20.84 35.98 21.89
CA MET A 452 -19.68 36.74 22.40
C MET A 452 -19.10 36.16 23.70
N ALA A 453 -19.90 35.49 24.53
CA ALA A 453 -19.50 35.05 25.88
C ALA A 453 -18.95 33.61 25.93
N GLY A 454 -19.24 32.81 24.90
CA GLY A 454 -18.97 31.37 24.87
C GLY A 454 -17.61 30.92 24.35
N GLY A 455 -16.62 31.81 24.19
CA GLY A 455 -15.41 31.54 23.38
C GLY A 455 -14.72 30.18 23.61
N ARG A 456 -14.55 29.74 24.85
CA ARG A 456 -13.95 28.42 25.16
C ARG A 456 -14.85 27.24 24.81
N ILE A 457 -16.14 27.34 25.13
CA ILE A 457 -17.14 26.31 24.82
C ILE A 457 -17.27 26.18 23.30
N GLN A 458 -17.27 27.31 22.59
CA GLN A 458 -17.33 27.37 21.14
C GLN A 458 -16.11 26.73 20.47
N ILE A 459 -14.90 27.08 20.90
CA ILE A 459 -13.66 26.44 20.40
C ILE A 459 -13.70 24.92 20.64
N THR A 460 -14.17 24.47 21.80
CA THR A 460 -14.26 23.05 22.12
C THR A 460 -15.27 22.33 21.23
N ALA A 461 -16.44 22.93 21.01
CA ALA A 461 -17.45 22.37 20.11
C ALA A 461 -16.95 22.31 18.66
N MET A 462 -16.22 23.33 18.20
CA MET A 462 -15.53 23.32 16.89
C MET A 462 -14.49 22.20 16.80
N MET A 463 -13.68 21.99 17.85
CA MET A 463 -12.70 20.90 17.88
C MET A 463 -13.36 19.51 17.85
N ILE A 464 -14.43 19.30 18.62
CA ILE A 464 -15.16 18.01 18.66
C ILE A 464 -15.77 17.70 17.29
N THR A 465 -16.39 18.69 16.66
CA THR A 465 -17.03 18.50 15.35
C THR A 465 -16.01 18.37 14.21
N ALA A 466 -14.89 19.11 14.26
CA ALA A 466 -13.76 18.88 13.37
C ALA A 466 -13.22 17.46 13.53
N PHE A 467 -12.97 16.99 14.76
CA PHE A 467 -12.52 15.63 15.02
C PHE A 467 -13.46 14.56 14.43
N ALA A 468 -14.77 14.71 14.63
CA ALA A 468 -15.76 13.71 14.22
C ALA A 468 -16.07 13.75 12.71
N LEU A 469 -16.25 14.94 12.14
CA LEU A 469 -16.82 15.10 10.79
C LEU A 469 -15.76 15.33 9.70
N PHE A 470 -14.61 15.92 10.05
CA PHE A 470 -13.56 16.22 9.06
C PHE A 470 -13.09 15.00 8.25
N PRO A 471 -12.72 13.85 8.85
CA PRO A 471 -12.27 12.69 8.06
C PRO A 471 -13.36 12.16 7.13
N ILE A 472 -14.62 12.19 7.56
CA ILE A 472 -15.76 11.71 6.77
C ILE A 472 -15.99 12.62 5.57
N PHE A 473 -16.02 13.94 5.78
CA PHE A 473 -16.20 14.92 4.70
C PHE A 473 -15.01 14.96 3.74
N LEU A 474 -13.78 14.89 4.26
CA LEU A 474 -12.59 14.91 3.44
C LEU A 474 -12.52 13.67 2.53
N LEU A 475 -12.67 12.47 3.10
CA LEU A 475 -12.65 11.23 2.31
C LEU A 475 -13.82 11.16 1.33
N SER A 476 -15.00 11.66 1.71
CA SER A 476 -16.15 11.71 0.80
C SER A 476 -15.94 12.65 -0.39
N MET A 477 -15.33 13.81 -0.17
CA MET A 477 -15.02 14.76 -1.26
C MET A 477 -13.92 14.22 -2.18
N LEU A 478 -12.92 13.54 -1.63
CA LEU A 478 -11.86 12.88 -2.40
C LEU A 478 -12.40 11.71 -3.22
N ASP A 479 -13.30 10.90 -2.65
CA ASP A 479 -13.94 9.77 -3.32
C ASP A 479 -14.89 10.20 -4.45
N ASN A 480 -15.74 11.20 -4.19
CA ASN A 480 -16.66 11.74 -5.21
C ASN A 480 -15.96 12.59 -6.28
N GLY A 481 -14.73 13.06 -6.03
CA GLY A 481 -14.05 14.05 -6.87
C GLY A 481 -14.82 15.37 -6.99
N SER A 482 -15.71 15.67 -6.03
CA SER A 482 -16.63 16.79 -6.06
C SER A 482 -16.72 17.48 -4.70
N ILE A 483 -16.51 18.79 -4.70
CA ILE A 483 -16.54 19.65 -3.50
C ILE A 483 -17.98 19.82 -2.97
N PHE A 484 -18.99 19.64 -3.84
CA PHE A 484 -20.40 19.87 -3.49
C PHE A 484 -21.12 18.63 -2.95
N GLN A 485 -20.47 17.47 -2.97
CA GLN A 485 -21.03 16.22 -2.46
C GLN A 485 -20.24 15.76 -1.24
N PRO A 486 -20.48 16.35 -0.06
CA PRO A 486 -19.68 16.13 1.15
C PRO A 486 -19.85 14.74 1.76
N ILE A 487 -20.79 13.93 1.27
CA ILE A 487 -21.08 12.58 1.80
C ILE A 487 -21.07 11.60 0.63
N SER A 488 -20.15 10.64 0.66
CA SER A 488 -20.13 9.49 -0.25
C SER A 488 -20.75 8.27 0.43
N GLN A 489 -21.56 7.51 -0.31
CA GLN A 489 -22.17 6.28 0.19
C GLN A 489 -21.13 5.19 0.45
N SER A 490 -20.05 5.15 -0.33
CA SER A 490 -18.94 4.19 -0.16
C SER A 490 -18.26 4.37 1.20
N ILE A 491 -18.01 5.62 1.60
CA ILE A 491 -17.40 5.98 2.88
C ILE A 491 -18.35 5.72 4.05
N MET A 492 -19.65 5.97 3.89
CA MET A 492 -20.64 5.62 4.92
C MET A 492 -20.75 4.11 5.11
N ARG A 493 -20.64 3.33 4.03
CA ARG A 493 -20.61 1.87 4.07
C ARG A 493 -19.32 1.35 4.72
N SER A 494 -18.18 1.95 4.39
CA SER A 494 -16.89 1.60 4.99
C SER A 494 -16.85 1.86 6.50
N LEU A 495 -17.63 2.81 7.03
CA LEU A 495 -17.76 3.02 8.47
C LEU A 495 -18.31 1.78 9.19
N THR A 496 -19.16 1.00 8.51
CA THR A 496 -19.75 -0.24 9.04
C THR A 496 -18.95 -1.49 8.70
N GLU A 497 -18.25 -1.51 7.57
CA GLU A 497 -17.47 -2.66 7.12
C GLU A 497 -16.04 -2.66 7.70
N ALA A 498 -15.39 -1.50 7.77
CA ALA A 498 -14.02 -1.32 8.27
C ALA A 498 -13.98 -0.73 9.69
N LYS A 499 -14.79 -1.27 10.61
CA LYS A 499 -14.95 -0.74 11.99
C LYS A 499 -13.62 -0.62 12.74
N GLU A 500 -12.72 -1.58 12.53
CA GLU A 500 -11.41 -1.61 13.20
C GLU A 500 -10.50 -0.47 12.73
N ALA A 501 -10.45 -0.21 11.42
CA ALA A 501 -9.65 0.88 10.85
C ALA A 501 -10.16 2.25 11.33
N TRP A 502 -11.48 2.47 11.28
CA TRP A 502 -12.10 3.69 11.78
C TRP A 502 -11.93 3.85 13.29
N GLY A 503 -12.13 2.79 14.07
CA GLY A 503 -11.94 2.79 15.53
C GLY A 503 -10.50 3.14 15.91
N GLY A 504 -9.52 2.53 15.23
CA GLY A 504 -8.10 2.83 15.42
C GLY A 504 -7.74 4.28 15.08
N TYR A 505 -8.30 4.82 13.99
CA TYR A 505 -8.15 6.23 13.63
C TYR A 505 -8.71 7.17 14.71
N PHE A 506 -9.96 6.97 15.11
CA PHE A 506 -10.63 7.85 16.07
C PHE A 506 -9.97 7.77 17.45
N LEU A 507 -9.53 6.60 17.90
CA LEU A 507 -8.84 6.47 19.18
C LEU A 507 -7.54 7.29 19.21
N LYS A 508 -6.69 7.16 18.17
CA LYS A 508 -5.41 7.89 18.07
C LYS A 508 -5.62 9.39 17.98
N THR A 509 -6.53 9.82 17.10
CA THR A 509 -6.81 11.25 16.90
C THR A 509 -7.53 11.85 18.11
N MET A 510 -8.38 11.11 18.81
CA MET A 510 -9.02 11.58 20.05
C MET A 510 -7.99 11.97 21.10
N ILE A 511 -6.95 11.14 21.30
CA ILE A 511 -5.87 11.45 22.24
C ILE A 511 -5.15 12.75 21.84
N ALA A 512 -4.82 12.91 20.55
CA ALA A 512 -4.15 14.12 20.07
C ALA A 512 -5.02 15.39 20.21
N PHE A 513 -6.30 15.32 19.84
CA PHE A 513 -7.25 16.42 19.99
C PHE A 513 -7.49 16.76 21.47
N PHE A 514 -7.63 15.75 22.32
CA PHE A 514 -7.83 15.93 23.77
C PHE A 514 -6.62 16.60 24.43
N MET A 515 -5.41 16.15 24.12
CA MET A 515 -4.17 16.76 24.62
C MET A 515 -4.01 18.21 24.13
N THR A 516 -4.34 18.47 22.86
CA THR A 516 -4.31 19.83 22.30
C THR A 516 -5.36 20.72 22.96
N ALA A 517 -6.58 20.21 23.17
CA ALA A 517 -7.65 20.94 23.85
C ALA A 517 -7.24 21.28 25.30
N ILE A 518 -6.72 20.31 26.07
CA ILE A 518 -6.20 20.56 27.42
C ILE A 518 -5.11 21.62 27.39
N ALA A 519 -4.13 21.49 26.48
CA ALA A 519 -3.07 22.48 26.36
C ALA A 519 -3.63 23.88 26.08
N TRP A 520 -4.59 24.00 25.15
CA TRP A 520 -5.26 25.27 24.87
C TRP A 520 -6.02 25.82 26.08
N TYR A 521 -6.73 24.98 26.82
CA TYR A 521 -7.41 25.39 28.07
C TYR A 521 -6.45 25.91 29.15
N LEU A 522 -5.25 25.31 29.24
CA LEU A 522 -4.25 25.67 30.24
C LEU A 522 -3.43 26.92 29.85
N LEU A 523 -3.18 27.09 28.54
CA LEU A 523 -2.27 28.09 27.99
C LEU A 523 -2.98 29.39 27.57
N LEU A 524 -4.21 29.31 27.03
CA LEU A 524 -4.94 30.49 26.55
C LEU A 524 -5.45 31.35 27.71
N GLY A 525 -5.19 32.65 27.64
CA GLY A 525 -5.70 33.66 28.58
C GLY A 525 -4.75 34.10 29.69
N LYS A 526 -3.60 33.43 29.88
CA LYS A 526 -2.65 33.78 30.96
C LYS A 526 -1.56 34.74 30.49
N SER A 527 -0.90 34.44 29.38
CA SER A 527 0.13 35.30 28.81
C SER A 527 0.20 35.14 27.28
N PRO A 528 0.66 36.16 26.53
CA PRO A 528 0.86 36.05 25.09
C PRO A 528 1.83 34.94 24.68
N ILE A 529 2.89 34.73 25.48
CA ILE A 529 3.90 33.69 25.22
C ILE A 529 3.29 32.29 25.34
N LEU A 530 2.47 32.06 26.37
CA LEU A 530 1.77 30.79 26.55
C LEU A 530 0.75 30.55 25.41
N SER A 531 0.02 31.58 24.98
CA SER A 531 -0.86 31.47 23.81
C SER A 531 -0.08 31.17 22.52
N GLY A 532 1.13 31.71 22.37
CA GLY A 532 2.00 31.34 21.26
C GLY A 532 2.38 29.85 21.28
N LEU A 533 2.70 29.29 22.44
CA LEU A 533 2.93 27.85 22.57
C LEU A 533 1.69 27.01 22.20
N ALA A 534 0.49 27.49 22.53
CA ALA A 534 -0.76 26.87 22.11
C ALA A 534 -0.93 26.90 20.57
N GLY A 535 -0.59 28.02 19.93
CA GLY A 535 -0.61 28.16 18.47
C GLY A 535 0.40 27.23 17.77
N PHE A 536 1.56 26.99 18.37
CA PHE A 536 2.57 26.06 17.84
C PHE A 536 2.06 24.62 17.73
N LEU A 537 1.12 24.20 18.59
CA LEU A 537 0.54 22.86 18.55
C LEU A 537 -0.42 22.63 17.38
N LEU A 538 -0.93 23.70 16.74
CA LEU A 538 -1.94 23.57 15.69
C LEU A 538 -1.40 22.86 14.44
N PRO A 539 -0.26 23.25 13.84
CA PRO A 539 0.30 22.52 12.70
C PRO A 539 0.64 21.07 13.04
N LEU A 540 1.15 20.82 14.26
CA LEU A 540 1.43 19.46 14.72
C LEU A 540 0.15 18.60 14.72
N LEU A 541 -0.97 19.15 15.21
CA LEU A 541 -2.26 18.47 15.19
C LEU A 541 -2.73 18.21 13.75
N VAL A 542 -2.67 19.22 12.88
CA VAL A 542 -3.13 19.10 11.47
C VAL A 542 -2.35 18.02 10.73
N PHE A 543 -1.01 18.08 10.76
CA PHE A 543 -0.18 17.08 10.09
C PHE A 543 -0.35 15.68 10.68
N PHE A 544 -0.50 15.57 12.00
CA PHE A 544 -0.81 14.29 12.65
C PHE A 544 -2.16 13.73 12.16
N THR A 545 -3.20 14.57 12.09
CA THR A 545 -4.51 14.16 11.58
C THR A 545 -4.44 13.74 10.11
N CYS A 546 -3.77 14.50 9.25
CA CYS A 546 -3.55 14.12 7.84
C CYS A 546 -2.82 12.77 7.73
N GLN A 547 -1.77 12.54 8.53
CA GLN A 547 -1.09 11.24 8.59
C GLN A 547 -2.07 10.11 8.94
N GLN A 548 -2.90 10.29 9.97
CA GLN A 548 -3.86 9.27 10.39
C GLN A 548 -4.96 9.06 9.34
N ILE A 549 -5.38 10.10 8.61
CA ILE A 549 -6.35 9.98 7.51
C ILE A 549 -5.75 9.17 6.36
N GLY A 550 -4.47 9.39 6.00
CA GLY A 550 -3.80 8.59 4.98
C GLY A 550 -3.68 7.11 5.38
N ALA A 551 -3.38 6.83 6.66
CA ALA A 551 -3.35 5.47 7.18
C ALA A 551 -4.74 4.82 7.24
N LEU A 552 -5.78 5.62 7.49
CA LEU A 552 -7.17 5.18 7.43
C LEU A 552 -7.58 4.85 5.99
N ALA A 553 -7.18 5.67 5.01
CA ALA A 553 -7.47 5.44 3.60
C ALA A 553 -6.84 4.13 3.09
N ASP A 554 -5.59 3.84 3.48
CA ASP A 554 -4.93 2.55 3.20
C ASP A 554 -5.76 1.37 3.77
N GLY A 555 -6.19 1.46 5.03
CA GLY A 555 -6.99 0.41 5.68
C GLY A 555 -8.38 0.23 5.07
N ILE A 556 -9.01 1.31 4.60
CA ILE A 556 -10.33 1.26 3.95
C ILE A 556 -10.23 0.74 2.51
N SER A 557 -9.12 1.01 1.80
CA SER A 557 -8.99 0.61 0.39
C SER A 557 -9.07 -0.90 0.19
N ASP A 558 -8.63 -1.69 1.18
CA ASP A 558 -8.75 -3.14 1.13
C ASP A 558 -10.23 -3.55 1.08
N HIS A 559 -11.10 -2.88 1.84
CA HIS A 559 -12.55 -3.15 1.86
C HIS A 559 -13.31 -2.57 0.67
N LEU A 560 -12.89 -1.41 0.15
CA LEU A 560 -13.53 -0.79 -1.03
C LEU A 560 -13.24 -1.53 -2.35
N SER A 561 -12.18 -2.34 -2.39
CA SER A 561 -11.83 -3.14 -3.58
C SER A 561 -12.70 -4.39 -3.77
N PHE A 562 -13.53 -4.75 -2.78
CA PHE A 562 -14.45 -5.87 -2.86
C PHE A 562 -15.74 -5.46 -3.60
N GLU A 563 -15.79 -5.85 -4.87
CA GLU A 563 -16.99 -6.34 -5.56
C GLU A 563 -18.20 -5.38 -5.69
N PHE A 564 -18.31 -4.79 -6.87
CA PHE A 564 -19.61 -4.67 -7.55
C PHE A 564 -19.95 -6.05 -8.13
N VAL A 565 -20.44 -6.98 -7.29
CA VAL A 565 -21.27 -8.06 -7.84
C VAL A 565 -22.56 -7.39 -8.25
N ASP A 566 -22.74 -7.24 -9.56
CA ASP A 566 -23.95 -6.68 -10.14
C ASP A 566 -25.14 -7.56 -9.71
N LYS A 567 -25.98 -7.01 -8.84
CA LYS A 567 -27.25 -7.63 -8.42
C LYS A 567 -28.26 -7.82 -9.56
N SER A 568 -27.88 -7.52 -10.80
CA SER A 568 -28.67 -7.84 -11.98
C SER A 568 -28.75 -9.34 -12.25
N ASP A 569 -27.78 -10.13 -11.79
CA ASP A 569 -27.73 -11.56 -12.10
C ASP A 569 -28.70 -12.37 -11.22
N GLU A 570 -28.96 -11.91 -10.00
CA GLU A 570 -29.91 -12.55 -9.08
C GLU A 570 -31.37 -12.43 -9.55
N LYS A 571 -31.69 -11.44 -10.42
CA LYS A 571 -33.02 -11.30 -11.03
C LYS A 571 -33.19 -12.06 -12.34
N GLN A 572 -32.11 -12.44 -13.04
CA GLN A 572 -32.23 -13.21 -14.27
C GLN A 572 -32.51 -14.69 -13.98
N ASP A 573 -32.00 -15.22 -12.88
CA ASP A 573 -32.30 -16.60 -12.45
C ASP A 573 -33.74 -16.78 -11.94
N GLU A 574 -34.36 -15.73 -11.38
CA GLU A 574 -35.76 -15.78 -10.92
C GLU A 574 -36.77 -15.70 -12.08
N VAL A 575 -36.36 -15.13 -13.23
CA VAL A 575 -37.19 -15.04 -14.45
C VAL A 575 -37.03 -16.29 -15.34
N ALA A 576 -35.94 -17.04 -15.20
CA ALA A 576 -35.75 -18.32 -15.90
C ALA A 576 -36.48 -19.51 -15.23
N ALA A 577 -37.00 -19.33 -14.00
CA ALA A 577 -37.66 -20.37 -13.21
C ALA A 577 -39.20 -20.27 -13.15
N GLY A 578 -39.81 -19.35 -13.91
CA GLY A 578 -41.27 -19.20 -14.05
C GLY A 578 -41.71 -19.27 -15.51
#